data_AF-A0A964HBA0-F1
#
_entry.id   AF-A0A964HBA0-F1
#
_cell.length_a   1.000
_cell.length_b   1.000
_cell.length_c   1.000
_cell.angle_alpha   90.00
_cell.angle_beta   90.00
_cell.angle_gamma   90.00
#
_symmetry.space_group_name_H-M   'P 1'
#
loop_
_entity.id
_entity.type
_entity.pdbx_description
1 polymer ?
#
loop_
_entity_poly.entity_id
_entity_poly.type
_entity_poly.pdbx_seq_one_letter_code
_entity_poly.pdbx_strand_id
1 'polypeptide(L)'
;MTMNHSNEPAVNEALARSFGLNAEEYRRILAIMGRTPTYTELGIFSVLWSEHCSYKNSKPLLKLFPTRMKQVLQGPGENAGIVDIGDGLGVAMKVESHNHPSAIEPYQGAATGIGGILRDIFTMGARPIALMDPLYF
;
A
#
# COMPACT_ATOMS: atom_id res chain seq x y z
N MET A 1 9.37 -9.12 29.07
CA MET A 1 9.63 -7.66 29.11
C MET A 1 8.29 -6.96 28.95
N THR A 2 7.56 -6.73 30.05
CA THR A 2 6.27 -6.02 30.03
C THR A 2 6.56 -4.52 29.98
N MET A 3 6.42 -3.90 28.81
CA MET A 3 6.47 -2.45 28.67
C MET A 3 5.36 -1.84 29.53
N ASN A 4 5.72 -0.90 30.39
CA ASN A 4 4.78 -0.23 31.29
C ASN A 4 4.09 0.89 30.47
N HIS A 5 2.86 0.64 29.99
CA HIS A 5 2.09 1.57 29.13
C HIS A 5 1.40 2.70 29.90
N SER A 6 1.99 3.15 31.02
CA SER A 6 1.34 4.05 31.99
C SER A 6 1.04 5.47 31.49
N ASN A 7 1.39 5.82 30.24
CA ASN A 7 1.14 7.12 29.62
C ASN A 7 0.39 7.05 28.27
N GLU A 8 -0.09 5.87 27.85
CA GLU A 8 -0.85 5.76 26.61
C GLU A 8 -2.31 6.22 26.80
N PRO A 9 -2.88 6.96 25.84
CA PRO A 9 -4.27 7.36 25.92
C PRO A 9 -5.19 6.14 25.86
N ALA A 10 -6.32 6.22 26.57
CA ALA A 10 -7.32 5.16 26.54
C ALA A 10 -7.85 4.95 25.10
N VAL A 11 -7.72 3.72 24.60
CA VAL A 11 -8.20 3.39 23.26
C VAL A 11 -9.71 3.23 23.27
N ASN A 12 -10.38 4.13 22.55
CA ASN A 12 -11.83 4.18 22.40
C ASN A 12 -12.20 4.61 20.96
N GLU A 13 -13.50 4.62 20.65
CA GLU A 13 -13.98 4.97 19.31
C GLU A 13 -13.59 6.41 18.91
N ALA A 14 -13.58 7.36 19.84
CA ALA A 14 -13.20 8.74 19.55
C ALA A 14 -11.72 8.84 19.12
N LEU A 15 -10.83 8.11 19.80
CA LEU A 15 -9.44 8.01 19.41
C LEU A 15 -9.28 7.31 18.05
N ALA A 16 -10.00 6.21 17.82
CA ALA A 16 -10.00 5.52 16.53
C ALA A 16 -10.44 6.44 15.38
N ARG A 17 -11.46 7.28 15.60
CA ARG A 17 -11.90 8.30 14.63
C ARG A 17 -10.83 9.34 14.34
N SER A 18 -10.09 9.78 15.35
CA SER A 18 -8.95 10.69 15.14
C SER A 18 -7.85 10.09 14.27
N PHE A 19 -7.76 8.75 14.22
CA PHE A 19 -6.83 8.00 13.38
C PHE A 19 -7.39 7.69 11.97
N GLY A 20 -8.61 8.16 11.66
CA GLY A 20 -9.27 7.94 10.38
C GLY A 20 -10.05 6.63 10.27
N LEU A 21 -10.25 5.92 11.39
CA LEU A 21 -11.10 4.72 11.43
C LEU A 21 -12.55 5.11 11.73
N ASN A 22 -13.50 4.50 11.02
CA ASN A 22 -14.92 4.68 11.35
C ASN A 22 -15.38 3.73 12.48
N ALA A 23 -16.61 3.93 12.96
CA ALA A 23 -17.18 3.13 14.06
C ALA A 23 -17.32 1.63 13.74
N GLU A 24 -17.56 1.28 12.47
CA GLU A 24 -17.65 -0.11 12.04
C GLU A 24 -16.26 -0.77 12.02
N GLU A 25 -15.26 -0.06 11.49
CA GLU A 25 -13.87 -0.50 11.48
C GLU A 25 -13.36 -0.72 12.91
N TYR A 26 -13.63 0.21 13.84
CA TYR A 26 -13.25 0.06 15.24
C TYR A 26 -13.94 -1.15 15.91
N ARG A 27 -15.25 -1.33 15.70
CA ARG A 27 -15.97 -2.52 16.20
C ARG A 27 -15.39 -3.82 15.64
N ARG A 28 -14.99 -3.82 14.37
CA ARG A 28 -14.37 -4.99 13.74
C ARG A 28 -12.99 -5.29 14.31
N ILE A 29 -12.20 -4.26 14.62
CA ILE A 29 -10.92 -4.42 15.32
C ILE A 29 -11.13 -5.09 16.68
N LEU A 30 -12.09 -4.61 17.49
CA LEU A 30 -12.41 -5.23 18.77
C LEU A 30 -12.82 -6.70 18.61
N ALA A 31 -13.63 -7.02 17.60
CA ALA A 31 -14.06 -8.38 17.32
C ALA A 31 -12.91 -9.31 16.89
N ILE A 32 -11.97 -8.83 16.05
CA ILE A 32 -10.78 -9.58 15.63
C ILE A 32 -9.84 -9.82 16.81
N MET A 33 -9.64 -8.79 17.64
CA MET A 33 -8.69 -8.82 18.76
C MET A 33 -9.23 -9.58 19.97
N GLY A 34 -10.55 -9.63 20.16
CA GLY A 34 -11.19 -10.16 21.38
C GLY A 34 -10.94 -9.30 22.63
N ARG A 35 -10.30 -8.14 22.47
CA ARG A 35 -9.97 -7.16 23.52
C ARG A 35 -9.80 -5.77 22.91
N THR A 36 -9.71 -4.75 23.76
CA THR A 36 -9.27 -3.42 23.33
C THR A 36 -7.81 -3.47 22.84
N PRO A 37 -7.49 -2.94 21.63
CA PRO A 37 -6.11 -2.84 21.17
C PRO A 37 -5.34 -1.82 22.01
N THR A 38 -4.01 -1.96 22.08
CA THR A 38 -3.13 -0.91 22.62
C THR A 38 -3.11 0.30 21.69
N TYR A 39 -2.56 1.42 22.14
CA TYR A 39 -2.45 2.62 21.31
C TYR A 39 -1.65 2.35 20.03
N THR A 40 -0.55 1.61 20.16
CA THR A 40 0.30 1.21 19.04
C THR A 40 -0.43 0.27 18.07
N GLU A 41 -1.16 -0.73 18.59
CA GLU A 41 -1.95 -1.65 17.76
C GLU A 41 -3.04 -0.91 16.97
N LEU A 42 -3.71 0.05 17.60
CA LEU A 42 -4.71 0.90 16.93
C LEU A 42 -4.08 1.68 15.76
N GLY A 43 -2.89 2.25 15.96
CA GLY A 43 -2.14 2.95 14.90
C GLY A 43 -1.73 2.04 13.74
N ILE A 44 -1.38 0.78 14.03
CA ILE A 44 -1.10 -0.22 12.99
C ILE A 44 -2.36 -0.50 12.17
N PHE A 45 -3.50 -0.73 12.84
CA PHE A 45 -4.77 -0.93 12.14
C PHE A 45 -5.16 0.27 11.27
N SER A 46 -4.99 1.51 11.77
CA SER A 46 -5.40 2.70 11.04
C SER A 46 -4.63 2.88 9.73
N VAL A 47 -3.31 2.64 9.73
CA VAL A 47 -2.51 2.74 8.51
C VAL A 47 -2.83 1.58 7.56
N LEU A 48 -2.87 0.34 8.05
CA LEU A 48 -3.12 -0.83 7.20
C LEU A 48 -4.51 -0.85 6.57
N TRP A 49 -5.52 -0.27 7.24
CA TRP A 49 -6.90 -0.19 6.75
C TRP A 49 -7.24 1.15 6.07
N SER A 50 -6.25 2.03 5.90
CA SER A 50 -6.38 3.22 5.05
C SER A 50 -6.70 2.83 3.60
N GLU A 51 -7.30 3.74 2.82
CA GLU A 51 -7.53 3.46 1.39
C GLU A 51 -6.22 3.19 0.65
N HIS A 52 -5.16 3.93 0.99
CA HIS A 52 -3.84 3.83 0.37
C HIS A 52 -3.24 2.41 0.48
N CYS A 53 -3.42 1.74 1.61
CA CYS A 53 -2.91 0.38 1.82
C CYS A 53 -3.91 -0.72 1.45
N SER A 54 -5.20 -0.54 1.78
CA SER A 54 -6.19 -1.62 1.69
C SER A 54 -6.94 -1.67 0.36
N TYR A 55 -6.95 -0.56 -0.40
CA TYR A 55 -7.76 -0.41 -1.61
C TYR A 55 -9.23 -0.72 -1.37
N LYS A 56 -9.77 -0.42 -0.18
CA LYS A 56 -11.09 -0.90 0.27
C LYS A 56 -12.23 -0.49 -0.65
N ASN A 57 -12.14 0.67 -1.30
CA ASN A 57 -13.13 1.12 -2.28
C ASN A 57 -12.82 0.62 -3.70
N SER A 58 -11.56 0.61 -4.10
CA SER A 58 -11.15 0.33 -5.48
C SER A 58 -11.00 -1.17 -5.79
N LYS A 59 -10.62 -1.99 -4.81
CA LYS A 59 -10.36 -3.43 -4.97
C LYS A 59 -11.54 -4.22 -5.57
N PRO A 60 -12.82 -4.00 -5.20
CA PRO A 60 -13.93 -4.70 -5.84
C PRO A 60 -14.01 -4.43 -7.35
N LEU A 61 -13.72 -3.20 -7.78
CA LEU A 61 -13.75 -2.81 -9.20
C LEU A 61 -12.54 -3.36 -9.96
N LEU A 62 -11.35 -3.29 -9.36
CA LEU A 62 -10.12 -3.77 -9.99
C LEU A 62 -10.14 -5.29 -10.27
N LYS A 63 -10.90 -6.07 -9.49
CA LYS A 63 -11.10 -7.51 -9.74
C LYS A 63 -11.82 -7.82 -11.05
N LEU A 64 -12.49 -6.85 -11.66
CA LEU A 64 -13.18 -7.03 -12.94
C LEU A 64 -12.22 -7.05 -14.13
N PHE A 65 -10.97 -6.61 -13.96
CA PHE A 65 -10.01 -6.58 -15.05
C PHE A 65 -9.50 -7.98 -15.43
N PRO A 66 -9.26 -8.24 -16.73
CA PRO A 66 -8.62 -9.46 -17.16
C PRO A 66 -7.16 -9.48 -16.68
N THR A 67 -6.81 -10.50 -15.91
CA THR A 67 -5.48 -10.63 -15.27
C THR A 67 -4.75 -11.91 -15.63
N ARG A 68 -5.37 -12.77 -16.45
CA ARG A 68 -4.84 -14.08 -16.83
C ARG A 68 -4.74 -14.17 -18.34
N MET A 69 -3.51 -14.29 -18.84
CA MET A 69 -3.21 -14.56 -20.25
C MET A 69 -1.94 -15.42 -20.31
N LYS A 70 -1.71 -16.12 -21.43
CA LYS A 70 -0.55 -17.03 -21.59
C LYS A 70 0.79 -16.33 -21.35
N GLN A 71 0.88 -15.06 -21.74
CA GLN A 71 2.08 -14.23 -21.63
C GLN A 71 2.26 -13.62 -20.23
N VAL A 72 1.28 -13.73 -19.32
CA VAL A 72 1.42 -13.19 -17.97
C VAL A 72 2.17 -14.20 -17.12
N LEU A 73 3.45 -13.92 -16.86
CA LEU A 73 4.28 -14.72 -15.95
C LEU A 73 3.93 -14.44 -14.48
N GLN A 74 3.64 -13.17 -14.17
CA GLN A 74 3.20 -12.73 -12.85
C GLN A 74 2.10 -11.67 -12.98
N GLY A 75 0.92 -11.96 -12.44
CA GLY A 75 -0.21 -11.03 -12.37
C GLY A 75 -0.24 -10.23 -11.05
N PRO A 76 -1.37 -9.55 -10.75
CA PRO A 76 -1.53 -8.81 -9.50
C PRO A 76 -1.36 -9.69 -8.26
N GLY A 77 -0.65 -9.19 -7.25
CA GLY A 77 -0.40 -9.88 -5.98
C GLY A 77 1.01 -9.65 -5.44
N GLU A 78 1.97 -9.43 -6.34
CA GLU A 78 3.37 -9.12 -6.05
C GLU A 78 3.68 -7.64 -6.33
N ASN A 79 4.93 -7.23 -6.08
CA ASN A 79 5.36 -5.83 -6.22
C ASN A 79 5.30 -5.32 -7.66
N ALA A 80 5.44 -6.17 -8.69
CA ALA A 80 5.22 -5.78 -10.09
C ALA A 80 4.64 -6.92 -10.92
N GLY A 81 3.98 -6.57 -12.03
CA GLY A 81 3.53 -7.55 -13.02
C GLY A 81 4.67 -7.91 -13.97
N ILE A 82 4.72 -9.17 -14.42
CA ILE A 82 5.73 -9.66 -15.38
C ILE A 82 5.04 -10.26 -16.59
N VAL A 83 5.47 -9.84 -17.77
CA VAL A 83 5.03 -10.39 -19.06
C VAL A 83 6.19 -11.06 -19.79
N ASP A 84 5.94 -12.22 -20.38
CA ASP A 84 6.84 -12.91 -21.30
C ASP A 84 6.90 -12.17 -22.63
N ILE A 85 8.12 -11.89 -23.11
CA ILE A 85 8.37 -11.22 -24.39
C ILE A 85 9.08 -12.14 -25.40
N GLY A 86 9.25 -13.42 -25.08
CA GLY A 86 9.98 -14.39 -25.89
C GLY A 86 11.46 -14.46 -25.55
N ASP A 87 12.18 -15.37 -26.22
CA ASP A 87 13.62 -15.57 -26.08
C ASP A 87 14.11 -15.83 -24.64
N GLY A 88 13.23 -16.35 -23.78
CA GLY A 88 13.52 -16.57 -22.37
C GLY A 88 13.60 -15.28 -21.54
N LEU A 89 13.06 -14.17 -22.06
CA LEU A 89 13.05 -12.86 -21.42
C LEU A 89 11.66 -12.51 -20.91
N GLY A 90 11.61 -11.83 -19.76
CA GLY A 90 10.40 -11.23 -19.22
C GLY A 90 10.62 -9.75 -18.91
N VAL A 91 9.55 -8.97 -18.99
CA VAL A 91 9.55 -7.54 -18.62
C VAL A 91 8.71 -7.36 -17.37
N ALA A 92 9.35 -6.88 -16.31
CA ALA A 92 8.66 -6.42 -15.10
C ALA A 92 8.20 -4.97 -15.26
N MET A 93 6.93 -4.70 -14.96
CA MET A 93 6.33 -3.38 -15.07
C MET A 93 5.45 -3.08 -13.86
N LYS A 94 5.53 -1.85 -13.37
CA LYS A 94 4.64 -1.28 -12.36
C LYS A 94 4.49 0.21 -12.65
N VAL A 95 3.40 0.80 -12.18
CA VAL A 95 3.18 2.24 -12.12
C VAL A 95 2.78 2.59 -10.69
N GLU A 96 3.35 3.66 -10.16
CA GLU A 96 3.00 4.24 -8.86
C GLU A 96 2.71 5.73 -9.00
N SER A 97 2.10 6.31 -7.97
CA SER A 97 1.84 7.74 -7.88
C SER A 97 2.39 8.28 -6.57
N HIS A 98 2.93 9.50 -6.58
CA HIS A 98 3.44 10.16 -5.38
C HIS A 98 2.83 11.57 -5.19
N ASN A 99 1.55 11.69 -5.53
CA ASN A 99 0.87 12.96 -5.76
C ASN A 99 0.87 13.89 -4.54
N HIS A 100 0.40 13.42 -3.39
CA HIS A 100 0.21 14.29 -2.22
C HIS A 100 1.55 14.84 -1.69
N PRO A 101 2.62 14.04 -1.54
CA PRO A 101 3.91 14.60 -1.14
C PRO A 101 4.52 15.50 -2.21
N SER A 102 4.40 15.18 -3.50
CA SER A 102 4.90 16.04 -4.59
C SER A 102 4.16 17.38 -4.69
N ALA A 103 2.91 17.46 -4.23
CA ALA A 103 2.18 18.73 -4.15
C ALA A 103 2.70 19.65 -3.02
N ILE A 104 3.28 19.07 -1.96
CA ILE A 104 3.82 19.81 -0.81
C ILE A 104 5.30 20.17 -1.06
N GLU A 105 6.10 19.19 -1.48
CA GLU A 105 7.51 19.35 -1.79
C GLU A 105 7.78 18.59 -3.11
N PRO A 106 7.86 19.30 -4.25
CA PRO A 106 7.92 18.65 -5.56
C PRO A 106 9.18 17.83 -5.81
N TYR A 107 10.35 18.31 -5.36
CA TYR A 107 11.63 17.71 -5.72
C TYR A 107 11.84 16.36 -5.02
N GLN A 108 11.74 16.36 -3.70
CA GLN A 108 11.81 15.18 -2.85
C GLN A 108 10.59 14.28 -3.05
N GLY A 109 9.38 14.83 -3.21
CA GLY A 109 8.19 14.02 -3.49
C GLY A 109 8.34 13.18 -4.76
N ALA A 110 8.84 13.79 -5.84
CA ALA A 110 9.15 13.06 -7.08
C ALA A 110 10.30 12.06 -6.88
N ALA A 111 11.39 12.48 -6.21
CA ALA A 111 12.55 11.62 -5.99
C ALA A 111 12.22 10.36 -5.17
N THR A 112 11.40 10.48 -4.11
CA THR A 112 10.97 9.32 -3.31
C THR A 112 10.02 8.42 -4.09
N GLY A 113 9.19 8.98 -4.98
CA GLY A 113 8.38 8.22 -5.94
C GLY A 113 9.22 7.36 -6.88
N ILE A 114 10.26 7.95 -7.49
CA ILE A 114 11.21 7.20 -8.34
C ILE A 114 11.92 6.13 -7.52
N GLY A 115 12.33 6.44 -6.29
CA GLY A 115 12.96 5.46 -5.41
C GLY A 115 12.03 4.28 -5.05
N GLY A 116 10.73 4.55 -4.87
CA GLY A 116 9.70 3.52 -4.63
C GLY A 116 9.59 2.54 -5.77
N ILE A 117 9.28 3.05 -6.96
CA ILE A 117 9.04 2.22 -8.15
C ILE A 117 10.27 1.39 -8.54
N LEU A 118 11.48 1.92 -8.35
CA LEU A 118 12.71 1.17 -8.61
C LEU A 118 12.84 -0.04 -7.66
N ARG A 119 12.54 0.14 -6.37
CA ARG A 119 12.59 -0.96 -5.38
C ARG A 119 11.63 -2.09 -5.72
N ASP A 120 10.43 -1.77 -6.20
CA ASP A 120 9.48 -2.80 -6.61
C ASP A 120 10.04 -3.69 -7.71
N ILE A 121 10.60 -3.08 -8.75
CA ILE A 121 11.23 -3.81 -9.86
C ILE A 121 12.41 -4.66 -9.36
N PHE A 122 13.26 -4.11 -8.48
CA PHE A 122 14.37 -4.86 -7.91
C PHE A 122 13.90 -6.10 -7.12
N THR A 123 12.82 -5.99 -6.35
CA THR A 123 12.31 -7.13 -5.56
C THR A 123 11.74 -8.27 -6.42
N MET A 124 11.41 -7.98 -7.69
CA MET A 124 11.04 -9.03 -8.65
C MET A 124 12.26 -9.77 -9.23
N GLY A 125 13.50 -9.39 -8.86
CA GLY A 125 14.72 -9.91 -9.45
C GLY A 125 15.03 -9.33 -10.84
N ALA A 126 14.30 -8.29 -11.26
CA ALA A 126 14.49 -7.64 -12.55
C ALA A 126 15.45 -6.44 -12.43
N ARG A 127 16.21 -6.17 -13.50
CA ARG A 127 17.04 -4.96 -13.60
C ARG A 127 16.20 -3.82 -14.22
N PRO A 128 16.04 -2.67 -13.55
CA PRO A 128 15.42 -1.50 -14.17
C PRO A 128 16.20 -1.05 -15.41
N ILE A 129 15.50 -0.82 -16.53
CA ILE A 129 16.12 -0.40 -17.80
C ILE A 129 15.51 0.90 -18.37
N ALA A 130 14.35 1.31 -17.88
CA ALA A 130 13.65 2.51 -18.31
C ALA A 130 12.75 3.05 -17.18
N LEU A 131 12.49 4.35 -17.20
CA LEU A 131 11.53 5.06 -16.35
C LEU A 131 10.66 5.96 -17.24
N MET A 132 9.40 6.17 -16.84
CA MET A 132 8.45 7.01 -17.57
C MET A 132 7.62 7.82 -16.58
N ASP A 133 7.51 9.13 -16.82
CA ASP A 133 6.90 10.09 -15.89
C ASP A 133 5.65 10.74 -16.50
N PRO A 134 4.44 10.23 -16.20
CA PRO A 134 3.20 10.86 -16.62
C PRO A 134 2.84 12.03 -15.68
N LEU A 135 3.34 13.23 -15.99
CA LEU A 135 3.16 14.44 -15.18
C LEU A 135 1.93 15.25 -15.61
N TYR A 136 1.15 15.70 -14.63
CA TYR A 136 0.00 16.59 -14.79
C TYR A 136 0.10 17.70 -13.73
N PHE A 137 0.00 18.96 -14.13
CA PHE A 137 0.19 20.15 -13.29
C PHE A 137 -1.05 21.03 -13.26
#